data_AF-A0A1G4VNB0-F1
#
_entry.id   AF-A0A1G4VNB0-F1
#
_cell.length_a   1.000
_cell.length_b   1.000
_cell.length_c   1.000
_cell.angle_alpha   90.00
_cell.angle_beta   90.00
_cell.angle_gamma   90.00
#
_symmetry.space_group_name_H-M   'P 1'
#
loop_
_entity.id
_entity.type
_entity.pdbx_description
1 polymer ?
#
loop_
_entity_poly.entity_id
_entity_poly.type
_entity_poly.pdbx_seq_one_letter_code
_entity_poly.pdbx_strand_id
1 'polypeptide(L)'
;MAIKDFKEDGLMMKKELIKRLFENETPYVVKDGDKYDVYANNLHFTCCYSDEEVEKMADLCLELLEELRRINEAGYTRADLMKAKENAKEEKGSIVEYFAVYESFKNEKIEAITDELAKTARVGGTFYSVIARPVFVSGILSVFGVVIDNFSDENLYFSALFMLIRVAMHMHGEEISD
;
A
#
# COMPACT_ATOMS: atom_id res chain seq x y z
N MET A 1 -21.29 -7.55 16.18
CA MET A 1 -21.17 -8.71 15.28
C MET A 1 -19.72 -9.17 15.38
N ALA A 2 -19.47 -10.42 15.78
CA ALA A 2 -18.13 -10.91 16.07
C ALA A 2 -17.40 -11.30 14.78
N ILE A 3 -16.17 -10.83 14.64
CA ILE A 3 -15.28 -10.89 13.48
C ILE A 3 -14.77 -12.33 13.29
N LYS A 4 -15.64 -13.26 12.93
CA LYS A 4 -15.25 -14.59 12.42
C LYS A 4 -15.53 -14.74 10.93
N ASP A 5 -16.23 -13.79 10.32
CA ASP A 5 -16.79 -13.92 8.97
C ASP A 5 -15.93 -13.27 7.85
N PHE A 6 -14.83 -12.58 8.19
CA PHE A 6 -13.99 -11.87 7.20
C PHE A 6 -13.22 -12.78 6.21
N LYS A 7 -13.17 -14.10 6.44
CA LYS A 7 -12.52 -15.05 5.52
C LYS A 7 -13.41 -15.46 4.34
N GLU A 8 -14.74 -15.40 4.48
CA GLU A 8 -15.68 -15.74 3.41
C GLU A 8 -16.02 -14.51 2.52
N ASP A 9 -15.85 -13.28 3.03
CA ASP A 9 -16.15 -12.02 2.32
C ASP A 9 -15.01 -11.45 1.45
N GLY A 10 -13.80 -12.02 1.49
CA GLY A 10 -12.63 -11.47 0.76
C GLY A 10 -12.83 -11.34 -0.76
N LEU A 11 -13.59 -12.26 -1.38
CA LEU A 11 -13.89 -12.20 -2.82
C LEU A 11 -14.96 -11.15 -3.17
N MET A 12 -15.93 -10.95 -2.28
CA MET A 12 -16.97 -9.91 -2.40
C MET A 12 -16.36 -8.52 -2.21
N MET A 13 -15.47 -8.38 -1.21
CA MET A 13 -14.66 -7.18 -1.02
C MET A 13 -13.79 -6.89 -2.23
N LYS A 14 -13.10 -7.89 -2.82
CA LYS A 14 -12.29 -7.70 -4.03
C LYS A 14 -13.09 -7.10 -5.20
N LYS A 15 -14.28 -7.66 -5.49
CA LYS A 15 -15.12 -7.18 -6.60
C LYS A 15 -15.66 -5.77 -6.34
N GLU A 16 -16.15 -5.53 -5.13
CA GLU A 16 -16.62 -4.20 -4.72
C GLU A 16 -15.47 -3.18 -4.71
N LEU A 17 -14.25 -3.62 -4.43
CA LEU A 17 -13.07 -2.77 -4.41
C LEU A 17 -12.58 -2.37 -5.79
N ILE A 18 -12.44 -3.33 -6.72
CA ILE A 18 -12.14 -3.04 -8.12
C ILE A 18 -13.22 -2.11 -8.69
N LYS A 19 -14.49 -2.41 -8.38
CA LYS A 19 -15.61 -1.57 -8.77
C LYS A 19 -15.47 -0.14 -8.23
N ARG A 20 -15.23 0.04 -6.93
CA ARG A 20 -15.08 1.37 -6.31
C ARG A 20 -13.80 2.11 -6.72
N LEU A 21 -12.75 1.40 -7.16
CA LEU A 21 -11.53 2.00 -7.69
C LEU A 21 -11.82 2.73 -9.01
N PHE A 22 -12.64 2.13 -9.87
CA PHE A 22 -12.90 2.62 -11.24
C PHE A 22 -14.26 3.31 -11.44
N GLU A 23 -15.25 3.06 -10.60
CA GLU A 23 -16.64 3.53 -10.77
C GLU A 23 -17.06 4.60 -9.74
N ASN A 24 -16.11 5.23 -9.03
CA ASN A 24 -16.41 6.31 -8.09
C ASN A 24 -16.81 7.60 -8.83
N GLU A 25 -17.72 8.41 -8.25
CA GLU A 25 -18.14 9.70 -8.84
C GLU A 25 -16.97 10.69 -8.98
N THR A 26 -15.98 10.59 -8.08
CA THR A 26 -14.65 11.21 -8.18
C THR A 26 -13.58 10.12 -8.15
N PRO A 27 -13.21 9.55 -9.30
CA PRO A 27 -12.30 8.42 -9.37
C PRO A 27 -10.88 8.86 -8.97
N TYR A 28 -10.27 8.11 -8.05
CA TYR A 28 -8.86 8.28 -7.69
C TYR A 28 -7.91 7.74 -8.78
N VAL A 29 -8.45 6.94 -9.70
CA VAL A 29 -7.74 6.33 -10.83
C VAL A 29 -8.66 6.42 -12.05
N VAL A 30 -8.23 7.14 -13.08
CA VAL A 30 -8.95 7.31 -14.35
C VAL A 30 -8.17 6.62 -15.45
N LYS A 31 -8.81 5.73 -16.20
CA LYS A 31 -8.20 5.13 -17.38
C LYS A 31 -8.36 6.07 -18.58
N ASP A 32 -7.24 6.46 -19.19
CA ASP A 32 -7.18 7.23 -20.43
C ASP A 32 -6.33 6.47 -21.46
N GLY A 33 -7.01 5.76 -22.37
CA GLY A 33 -6.35 4.92 -23.37
C GLY A 33 -5.55 3.78 -22.74
N ASP A 34 -4.24 3.80 -22.95
CA ASP A 34 -3.24 2.86 -22.41
C ASP A 34 -2.60 3.34 -21.09
N LYS A 35 -3.08 4.46 -20.55
CA LYS A 35 -2.58 5.08 -19.33
C LYS A 35 -3.64 5.11 -18.24
N TYR A 36 -3.15 5.19 -17.01
CA TYR A 36 -3.92 5.52 -15.84
C TYR A 36 -3.45 6.87 -15.31
N ASP A 37 -4.38 7.81 -15.17
CA ASP A 37 -4.24 9.07 -14.45
C ASP A 37 -4.65 8.82 -12.99
N VAL A 38 -3.75 9.08 -12.04
CA VAL A 38 -3.91 8.72 -10.63
C VAL A 38 -3.79 9.95 -9.73
N TYR A 39 -4.83 10.15 -8.90
CA TYR A 39 -4.89 11.19 -7.87
C TYR A 39 -4.67 10.57 -6.49
N ALA A 40 -3.54 10.91 -5.86
CA ALA A 40 -3.12 10.45 -4.54
C ALA A 40 -2.83 11.63 -3.59
N ASN A 41 -3.89 12.18 -2.97
CA ASN A 41 -3.80 13.39 -2.14
C ASN A 41 -3.25 14.58 -2.94
N ASN A 42 -2.04 15.05 -2.61
CA ASN A 42 -1.34 16.14 -3.31
C ASN A 42 -0.44 15.64 -4.46
N LEU A 43 -0.46 14.34 -4.75
CA LEU A 43 0.31 13.72 -5.81
C LEU A 43 -0.62 13.41 -6.98
N HIS A 44 -0.22 13.85 -8.16
CA HIS A 44 -0.89 13.56 -9.42
C HIS A 44 0.15 12.96 -10.37
N PHE A 45 -0.11 11.77 -10.90
CA PHE A 45 0.82 11.08 -11.77
C PHE A 45 0.10 10.23 -12.80
N THR A 46 0.80 9.88 -13.87
CA THR A 46 0.33 8.88 -14.84
C THR A 46 1.19 7.64 -14.81
N CYS A 47 0.59 6.49 -15.10
CA CYS A 47 1.33 5.24 -15.24
C CYS A 47 0.73 4.37 -16.35
N CYS A 48 1.58 3.66 -17.08
CA CYS A 48 1.17 2.74 -18.13
C CYS A 48 1.16 1.31 -17.59
N TYR A 49 0.01 0.81 -17.16
CA TYR A 49 -0.17 -0.59 -16.75
C TYR A 49 -1.29 -1.22 -17.57
N SER A 50 -1.25 -2.53 -17.79
CA SER A 50 -2.43 -3.25 -18.27
C SER A 50 -3.46 -3.40 -17.16
N ASP A 51 -4.71 -3.66 -17.53
CA ASP A 51 -5.78 -3.90 -16.56
C ASP A 51 -5.45 -5.11 -15.67
N GLU A 52 -4.87 -6.16 -16.25
CA GLU A 52 -4.41 -7.35 -15.51
C GLU A 52 -3.31 -7.02 -14.49
N GLU A 53 -2.41 -6.08 -14.82
CA GLU A 53 -1.37 -5.64 -13.90
C GLU A 53 -1.96 -4.83 -12.74
N VAL A 54 -2.92 -3.93 -13.02
CA VAL A 54 -3.61 -3.16 -11.97
C VAL A 54 -4.43 -4.08 -11.07
N GLU A 55 -5.14 -5.06 -11.63
CA GLU A 55 -5.85 -6.08 -10.85
C GLU A 55 -4.91 -6.88 -9.96
N LYS A 56 -3.76 -7.32 -10.50
CA LYS A 56 -2.74 -8.03 -9.73
C LYS A 56 -2.15 -7.15 -8.62
N MET A 57 -1.91 -5.86 -8.88
CA MET A 57 -1.46 -4.91 -7.85
C MET A 57 -2.50 -4.77 -6.74
N ALA A 58 -3.79 -4.71 -7.09
CA ALA A 58 -4.87 -4.64 -6.12
C ALA A 58 -4.93 -5.89 -5.22
N ASP A 59 -4.77 -7.08 -5.80
CA ASP A 59 -4.71 -8.35 -5.07
C ASP A 59 -3.54 -8.37 -4.08
N LEU A 60 -2.35 -8.01 -4.54
CA LEU A 60 -1.14 -7.96 -3.71
C LEU A 60 -1.27 -6.92 -2.59
N CYS A 61 -1.86 -5.76 -2.86
CA CYS A 61 -2.10 -4.73 -1.84
C CYS A 61 -3.13 -5.18 -0.79
N LEU A 62 -4.16 -5.95 -1.19
CA LEU A 62 -5.11 -6.54 -0.25
C LEU A 62 -4.41 -7.58 0.64
N GLU A 63 -3.60 -8.46 0.05
CA GLU A 63 -2.80 -9.41 0.81
C GLU A 63 -1.85 -8.75 1.81
N LEU A 64 -1.25 -7.62 1.41
CA LEU A 64 -0.39 -6.81 2.26
C LEU A 64 -1.18 -6.20 3.44
N LEU A 65 -2.33 -5.59 3.18
CA LEU A 65 -3.16 -5.00 4.24
C LEU A 65 -3.65 -6.06 5.23
N GLU A 66 -4.00 -7.24 4.73
CA GLU A 66 -4.36 -8.40 5.55
C GLU A 66 -3.19 -8.92 6.40
N GLU A 67 -1.96 -8.84 5.88
CA GLU A 67 -0.77 -9.18 6.64
C GLU A 67 -0.48 -8.17 7.75
N LEU A 68 -0.66 -6.87 7.48
CA LEU A 68 -0.57 -5.82 8.50
C LEU A 68 -1.62 -6.01 9.59
N ARG A 69 -2.84 -6.42 9.23
CA ARG A 69 -3.88 -6.80 10.21
C ARG A 69 -3.44 -7.97 11.07
N ARG A 70 -2.92 -9.04 10.46
CA ARG A 70 -2.41 -10.21 11.20
C ARG A 70 -1.29 -9.86 12.16
N ILE A 71 -0.37 -8.97 11.76
CA ILE A 71 0.70 -8.47 12.63
C ILE A 71 0.11 -7.75 13.85
N ASN A 72 -0.92 -6.92 13.66
CA ASN A 72 -1.62 -6.28 14.76
C ASN A 72 -2.34 -7.27 15.68
N GLU A 73 -3.07 -8.22 15.11
CA GLU A 73 -3.76 -9.29 15.85
C GLU A 73 -2.78 -10.20 16.62
N ALA A 74 -1.55 -10.36 16.13
CA ALA A 74 -0.46 -11.07 16.81
C ALA A 74 0.17 -10.29 17.97
N GLY A 75 -0.25 -9.03 18.19
CA GLY A 75 0.14 -8.23 19.35
C GLY A 75 1.02 -7.01 19.04
N TYR A 76 1.32 -6.71 17.78
CA TYR A 76 2.05 -5.49 17.42
C TYR A 76 1.12 -4.28 17.42
N THR A 77 1.37 -3.31 18.30
CA THR A 77 0.45 -2.20 18.58
C THR A 77 0.93 -0.86 18.03
N ARG A 78 0.05 0.17 18.09
CA ARG A 78 0.48 1.56 17.84
C ARG A 78 1.66 1.97 18.74
N ALA A 79 1.70 1.51 19.99
CA ALA A 79 2.79 1.85 20.90
C ALA A 79 4.14 1.28 20.40
N ASP A 80 4.14 0.06 19.87
CA ASP A 80 5.33 -0.56 19.28
C ASP A 80 5.79 0.21 18.04
N LEU A 81 4.85 0.61 17.17
CA LEU A 81 5.15 1.44 15.99
C LEU A 81 5.74 2.80 16.37
N MET A 82 5.20 3.46 17.40
CA MET A 82 5.71 4.76 17.88
C MET A 82 7.09 4.62 18.50
N LYS A 83 7.32 3.55 19.29
CA LYS A 83 8.63 3.23 19.84
C LYS A 83 9.66 2.97 18.74
N ALA A 84 9.29 2.24 17.68
CA ALA A 84 10.15 2.04 16.52
C ALA A 84 10.49 3.37 15.83
N LYS A 85 9.52 4.28 15.68
CA LYS A 85 9.74 5.64 15.14
C LYS A 85 10.66 6.48 16.02
N GLU A 86 10.56 6.37 17.34
CA GLU A 86 11.43 7.08 18.28
C GLU A 86 12.88 6.56 18.19
N ASN A 87 13.06 5.25 18.21
CA ASN A 87 14.38 4.63 18.06
C ASN A 87 15.02 4.98 16.71
N ALA A 88 14.24 4.98 15.63
CA ALA A 88 14.72 5.31 14.29
C ALA A 88 15.25 6.75 14.18
N LYS A 89 14.64 7.73 14.87
CA LYS A 89 15.09 9.13 14.88
C LYS A 89 16.48 9.34 15.49
N GLU A 90 16.95 8.40 16.30
CA GLU A 90 18.31 8.43 16.85
C GLU A 90 19.36 8.08 15.76
N GLU A 91 18.94 7.38 14.70
CA GLU A 91 19.74 7.02 13.52
C GLU A 91 19.51 8.04 12.39
N LYS A 92 20.41 9.01 12.24
CA LYS A 92 20.23 10.17 11.33
C LYS A 92 20.01 9.77 9.84
N GLY A 93 18.88 10.19 9.26
CA GLY A 93 18.64 10.27 7.82
C GLY A 93 17.27 9.73 7.39
N SER A 94 16.44 10.52 6.70
CA SER A 94 15.01 10.23 6.47
C SER A 94 14.72 8.86 5.84
N ILE A 95 15.54 8.40 4.89
CA ILE A 95 15.35 7.09 4.25
C ILE A 95 15.69 5.95 5.23
N VAL A 96 16.81 6.08 5.95
CA VAL A 96 17.26 5.07 6.93
C VAL A 96 16.23 4.95 8.06
N GLU A 97 15.66 6.07 8.49
CA GLU A 97 14.61 6.14 9.51
C GLU A 97 13.37 5.31 9.11
N TYR A 98 12.87 5.45 7.88
CA TYR A 98 11.71 4.66 7.42
C TYR A 98 12.00 3.17 7.38
N PHE A 99 13.18 2.78 6.87
CA PHE A 99 13.55 1.38 6.85
C PHE A 99 13.68 0.81 8.26
N ALA A 100 14.29 1.52 9.21
CA ALA A 100 14.38 1.06 10.60
C ALA A 100 13.01 0.82 11.25
N VAL A 101 12.02 1.67 10.98
CA VAL A 101 10.64 1.45 11.45
C VAL A 101 10.02 0.25 10.76
N TYR A 102 10.19 0.12 9.45
CA TYR A 102 9.67 -1.00 8.67
C TYR A 102 10.26 -2.35 9.11
N GLU A 103 11.57 -2.41 9.42
CA GLU A 103 12.25 -3.59 9.98
C GLU A 103 11.62 -4.08 11.29
N SER A 104 10.97 -3.20 12.06
CA SER A 104 10.38 -3.58 13.36
C SER A 104 9.15 -4.49 13.24
N PHE A 105 8.49 -4.52 12.08
CA PHE A 105 7.30 -5.36 11.87
C PHE A 105 7.32 -6.17 10.58
N LYS A 106 8.24 -5.90 9.65
CA LYS A 106 8.32 -6.64 8.39
C LYS A 106 8.48 -8.14 8.67
N ASN A 107 7.95 -8.95 7.77
CA ASN A 107 8.15 -10.39 7.78
C ASN A 107 8.37 -10.89 6.34
N GLU A 108 8.69 -12.17 6.20
CA GLU A 108 8.96 -12.79 4.88
C GLU A 108 7.80 -12.61 3.89
N LYS A 109 6.55 -12.59 4.38
CA LYS A 109 5.38 -12.43 3.54
C LYS A 109 5.23 -11.01 3.00
N ILE A 110 5.46 -9.99 3.84
CA ILE A 110 5.48 -8.59 3.39
C ILE A 110 6.58 -8.37 2.35
N GLU A 111 7.78 -8.94 2.58
CA GLU A 111 8.88 -8.83 1.61
C GLU A 111 8.52 -9.52 0.28
N ALA A 112 7.96 -10.73 0.32
CA ALA A 112 7.54 -11.44 -0.88
C ALA A 112 6.47 -10.68 -1.68
N ILE A 113 5.50 -10.06 -1.00
CA ILE A 113 4.48 -9.23 -1.64
C ILE A 113 5.11 -7.99 -2.28
N THR A 114 6.02 -7.33 -1.55
CA THR A 114 6.71 -6.12 -2.04
C THR A 114 7.56 -6.42 -3.28
N ASP A 115 8.28 -7.53 -3.29
CA ASP A 115 9.06 -7.96 -4.44
C ASP A 115 8.18 -8.34 -5.64
N GLU A 116 7.01 -8.94 -5.40
CA GLU A 116 6.07 -9.28 -6.48
C GLU A 116 5.37 -8.04 -7.04
N LEU A 117 5.08 -7.05 -6.19
CA LEU A 117 4.60 -5.73 -6.62
C LEU A 117 5.65 -5.03 -7.47
N ALA A 118 6.93 -5.07 -7.07
CA ALA A 118 8.03 -4.50 -7.84
C ALA A 118 8.16 -5.13 -9.24
N LYS A 119 8.03 -6.46 -9.33
CA LYS A 119 8.00 -7.15 -10.64
C LYS A 119 6.79 -6.73 -11.48
N THR A 120 5.61 -6.63 -10.85
CA THR A 120 4.36 -6.23 -11.52
C THR A 120 4.45 -4.77 -12.01
N ALA A 121 5.10 -3.89 -11.25
CA ALA A 121 5.38 -2.52 -11.65
C ALA A 121 6.51 -2.38 -12.69
N ARG A 122 7.17 -3.49 -13.05
CA ARG A 122 8.32 -3.57 -13.97
C ARG A 122 9.49 -2.69 -13.54
N VAL A 123 9.72 -2.53 -12.24
CA VAL A 123 10.86 -1.76 -11.72
C VAL A 123 12.13 -2.62 -11.66
N GLY A 124 13.19 -2.16 -12.34
CA GLY A 124 14.47 -2.87 -12.41
C GLY A 124 15.39 -2.59 -11.20
N GLY A 125 16.27 -3.52 -10.88
CA GLY A 125 17.04 -3.62 -9.62
C GLY A 125 17.56 -2.31 -9.01
N THR A 126 18.26 -1.47 -9.78
CA THR A 126 18.79 -0.20 -9.26
C THR A 126 17.68 0.82 -8.96
N PHE A 127 16.73 0.97 -9.87
CA PHE A 127 15.60 1.89 -9.69
C PHE A 127 14.68 1.43 -8.54
N TYR A 128 14.45 0.11 -8.43
CA TYR A 128 13.76 -0.48 -7.30
C TYR A 128 14.45 -0.16 -5.98
N SER A 129 15.75 -0.43 -5.88
CA SER A 129 16.50 -0.27 -4.63
C SER A 129 16.64 1.18 -4.17
N VAL A 130 16.73 2.13 -5.11
CA VAL A 130 17.03 3.55 -4.80
C VAL A 130 15.77 4.42 -4.71
N ILE A 131 14.73 4.13 -5.50
CA ILE A 131 13.56 5.01 -5.63
C ILE A 131 12.28 4.28 -5.25
N ALA A 132 11.93 3.21 -5.96
CA ALA A 132 10.59 2.62 -5.82
C ALA A 132 10.37 1.95 -4.45
N ARG A 133 11.37 1.21 -3.93
CA ARG A 133 11.25 0.55 -2.61
C ARG A 133 11.13 1.55 -1.46
N PRO A 134 11.96 2.60 -1.34
CA PRO A 134 11.75 3.64 -0.32
C PRO A 134 10.36 4.30 -0.39
N VAL A 135 9.88 4.62 -1.60
CA VAL A 135 8.54 5.20 -1.81
C VAL A 135 7.46 4.24 -1.34
N PHE A 136 7.54 2.97 -1.73
CA PHE A 136 6.56 1.96 -1.36
C PHE A 136 6.55 1.70 0.14
N VAL A 137 7.72 1.52 0.76
CA VAL A 137 7.87 1.36 2.22
C VAL A 137 7.28 2.54 2.99
N SER A 138 7.53 3.77 2.54
CA SER A 138 6.92 4.98 3.13
C SER A 138 5.39 4.94 3.07
N GLY A 139 4.83 4.47 1.94
CA GLY A 139 3.40 4.22 1.79
C GLY A 139 2.85 3.18 2.75
N ILE A 140 3.54 2.04 2.91
CA ILE A 140 3.19 1.00 3.89
C ILE A 140 3.13 1.59 5.30
N LEU A 141 4.16 2.34 5.71
CA LEU A 141 4.24 2.95 7.03
C LEU A 141 3.13 3.97 7.27
N SER A 142 2.80 4.75 6.25
CA SER A 142 1.71 5.74 6.30
C SER A 142 0.37 5.05 6.49
N VAL A 143 0.11 4.01 5.70
CA VAL A 143 -1.12 3.21 5.80
C VAL A 143 -1.20 2.53 7.15
N PHE A 144 -0.17 1.79 7.56
CA PHE A 144 -0.18 1.05 8.80
C PHE A 144 -0.36 1.97 10.01
N GLY A 145 0.33 3.12 10.02
CA GLY A 145 0.18 4.13 11.07
C GLY A 145 -1.23 4.70 11.20
N VAL A 146 -2.03 4.68 10.13
CA VAL A 146 -3.44 5.11 10.16
C VAL A 146 -4.34 3.98 10.64
N VAL A 147 -4.19 2.76 10.11
CA VAL A 147 -5.12 1.65 10.35
C VAL A 147 -4.87 0.81 11.60
N ILE A 148 -3.68 0.88 12.20
CA ILE A 148 -3.23 -0.10 13.22
C ILE A 148 -4.18 -0.30 14.42
N ASP A 149 -4.92 0.73 14.83
CA ASP A 149 -5.89 0.61 15.94
C ASP A 149 -7.34 0.42 15.46
N ASN A 150 -7.57 0.52 14.14
CA ASN A 150 -8.88 0.70 13.54
C ASN A 150 -9.09 -0.22 12.32
N PHE A 151 -8.47 -1.41 12.30
CA PHE A 151 -8.70 -2.40 11.24
C PHE A 151 -10.16 -2.88 11.12
N SER A 152 -10.98 -2.62 12.14
CA SER A 152 -12.42 -2.90 12.12
C SER A 152 -13.26 -1.78 11.49
N ASP A 153 -12.68 -0.62 11.20
CA ASP A 153 -13.34 0.46 10.47
C ASP A 153 -13.28 0.16 8.96
N GLU A 154 -14.42 -0.19 8.38
CA GLU A 154 -14.56 -0.55 6.98
C GLU A 154 -14.13 0.59 6.03
N ASN A 155 -14.52 1.84 6.32
CA ASN A 155 -14.18 2.98 5.46
C ASN A 155 -12.68 3.26 5.50
N LEU A 156 -12.07 3.15 6.69
CA LEU A 156 -10.64 3.32 6.85
C LEU A 156 -9.87 2.19 6.15
N TYR A 157 -10.35 0.95 6.27
CA TYR A 157 -9.78 -0.22 5.60
C TYR A 157 -9.77 -0.03 4.08
N PHE A 158 -10.91 0.37 3.48
CA PHE A 158 -10.97 0.64 2.04
C PHE A 158 -10.09 1.81 1.63
N SER A 159 -10.08 2.90 2.39
CA SER A 159 -9.23 4.07 2.11
C SER A 159 -7.74 3.73 2.14
N ALA A 160 -7.34 2.91 3.12
CA ALA A 160 -5.99 2.39 3.24
C ALA A 160 -5.59 1.49 2.07
N LEU A 161 -6.49 0.61 1.64
CA LEU A 161 -6.25 -0.25 0.49
C LEU A 161 -6.12 0.56 -0.81
N PHE A 162 -7.01 1.53 -1.05
CA PHE A 162 -6.86 2.46 -2.17
C PHE A 162 -5.57 3.26 -2.13
N MET A 163 -5.10 3.63 -0.94
CA MET A 163 -3.79 4.27 -0.79
C MET A 163 -2.65 3.31 -1.18
N LEU A 164 -2.66 2.06 -0.70
CA LEU A 164 -1.64 1.07 -1.07
C LEU A 164 -1.58 0.82 -2.58
N ILE A 165 -2.73 0.69 -3.24
CA ILE A 165 -2.82 0.48 -4.69
C ILE A 165 -2.18 1.65 -5.44
N ARG A 166 -2.52 2.90 -5.06
CA ARG A 166 -1.95 4.09 -5.69
C ARG A 166 -0.44 4.21 -5.45
N VAL A 167 0.04 3.88 -4.25
CA VAL A 167 1.49 3.84 -3.98
C VAL A 167 2.17 2.75 -4.82
N ALA A 168 1.55 1.60 -5.01
CA ALA A 168 2.07 0.55 -5.88
C ALA A 168 2.14 1.01 -7.35
N MET A 169 1.08 1.66 -7.84
CA MET A 169 1.06 2.24 -9.20
C MET A 169 2.12 3.35 -9.37
N HIS A 170 2.41 4.10 -8.30
CA HIS A 170 3.43 5.15 -8.32
C HIS A 170 4.85 4.61 -8.44
N MET A 171 5.11 3.33 -8.15
CA MET A 171 6.45 2.75 -8.22
C MET A 171 7.09 2.92 -9.61
N HIS A 172 6.30 3.01 -10.68
CA HIS A 172 6.77 3.36 -12.02
C HIS A 172 5.83 4.40 -12.67
N GLY A 173 5.35 5.35 -11.86
CA GLY A 173 4.57 6.49 -12.32
C GLY A 173 5.46 7.65 -12.75
N GLU A 174 4.94 8.47 -13.67
CA GLU A 174 5.50 9.76 -14.06
C GLU A 174 4.65 10.86 -13.41
N GLU A 175 5.24 11.57 -12.44
CA GLU A 175 4.61 12.71 -11.78
C GLU A 175 4.28 13.79 -12.82
N ILE A 176 3.07 14.34 -12.74
CA ILE A 176 2.65 15.49 -13.54
C ILE A 176 2.92 16.73 -12.68
N SER A 177 3.90 17.52 -13.11
CA SER A 177 4.12 18.85 -12.54
C SER A 177 3.18 19.84 -13.23
N ASP A 178 2.31 20.47 -12.44
CA ASP A 178 1.56 21.68 -12.86
C ASP A 178 2.51 22.87 -13.12
#